data_AF-A0A519JS72-F1
#
_entry.id   AF-A0A519JS72-F1
#
_cell.length_a   1.000
_cell.length_b   1.000
_cell.length_c   1.000
_cell.angle_alpha   90.00
_cell.angle_beta   90.00
_cell.angle_gamma   90.00
#
_symmetry.space_group_name_H-M   'P 1'
#
loop_
_entity.id
_entity.type
_entity.pdbx_description
1 polymer ?
#
loop_
_entity_poly.entity_id
_entity_poly.type
_entity_poly.pdbx_seq_one_letter_code
_entity_poly.pdbx_strand_id
1 'polypeptide(L)' 'MFDVLISHIRQKVDLTELQADALQSYFIHKKLSKKEFLLKDGNVCQYLTFVSRGILKAYFSDEKGHDRIN' A
#
# COMPACT_ATOMS: atom_id res chain seq x y z
N MET A 1 -6.12 -12.14 -6.29
CA MET A 1 -6.12 -10.69 -5.93
C MET A 1 -4.99 -10.35 -4.97
N PHE A 2 -4.73 -11.20 -3.97
CA PHE A 2 -3.63 -11.05 -3.01
C PHE A 2 -2.40 -11.91 -3.36
N ASP A 3 -2.35 -12.52 -4.53
CA ASP A 3 -1.34 -13.51 -4.91
C ASP A 3 0.08 -12.93 -4.84
N VAL A 4 0.26 -11.68 -5.30
CA VAL A 4 1.54 -10.97 -5.22
C VAL A 4 1.95 -10.70 -3.77
N LEU A 5 0.99 -10.32 -2.91
CA LEU A 5 1.24 -10.08 -1.48
C LEU A 5 1.63 -11.39 -0.78
N ILE A 6 0.85 -12.45 -0.99
CA ILE A 6 1.08 -13.77 -0.38
C ILE A 6 2.43 -14.33 -0.83
N SER A 7 2.74 -14.25 -2.12
CA SER A 7 4.04 -14.65 -2.67
C SER A 7 5.20 -13.86 -2.06
N HIS A 8 5.06 -12.54 -1.93
CA HIS A 8 6.07 -11.69 -1.29
C HIS A 8 6.31 -12.05 0.19
N ILE A 9 5.25 -12.36 0.93
CA ILE A 9 5.35 -12.78 2.33
C ILE A 9 6.01 -14.16 2.43
N ARG A 10 5.64 -15.11 1.57
CA ARG A 10 6.23 -16.46 1.52
C ARG A 10 7.73 -16.45 1.22
N GLN A 11 8.25 -15.42 0.55
CA GLN A 11 9.69 -15.25 0.35
C GLN A 11 10.44 -14.88 1.64
N LYS A 12 9.74 -14.51 2.71
CA LYS A 12 10.32 -14.02 3.97
C LYS A 12 10.03 -14.93 5.16
N VAL A 13 8.89 -15.61 5.16
CA VAL A 13 8.44 -16.47 6.25
C VAL A 13 7.68 -17.67 5.72
N ASP A 14 7.68 -18.76 6.47
CA ASP A 14 6.81 -19.90 6.19
C ASP A 14 5.35 -19.51 6.42
N LEU A 15 4.53 -19.62 5.36
CA LEU A 15 3.12 -19.25 5.38
C LEU A 15 2.28 -20.36 4.74
N THR A 16 1.58 -21.12 5.58
CA THR A 16 0.66 -22.18 5.13
C THR A 16 -0.52 -21.61 4.35
N GLU A 17 -1.22 -22.47 3.60
CA GLU A 17 -2.42 -22.04 2.86
C GLU A 17 -3.53 -21.54 3.79
N LEU A 18 -3.76 -22.22 4.92
CA LEU A 18 -4.76 -21.77 5.92
C LEU A 18 -4.44 -20.39 6.50
N GLN A 19 -3.16 -20.11 6.76
CA GLN A 19 -2.73 -18.79 7.23
C GLN A 19 -2.85 -17.74 6.12
N ALA A 20 -2.54 -18.10 4.87
CA ALA A 20 -2.70 -17.20 3.73
C ALA A 20 -4.17 -16.84 3.49
N ASP A 21 -5.09 -17.79 3.63
CA ASP A 21 -6.53 -17.53 3.52
C ASP A 21 -7.03 -16.62 4.65
N ALA A 22 -6.61 -16.87 5.89
CA ALA A 22 -6.94 -16.01 7.02
C ALA A 22 -6.36 -14.59 6.85
N LEU A 23 -5.12 -14.48 6.35
CA LEU A 23 -4.43 -13.21 6.13
C LEU A 23 -5.23 -12.28 5.23
N GLN A 24 -5.85 -12.81 4.17
CA GLN A 24 -6.61 -12.02 3.21
C GLN A 24 -7.74 -11.21 3.86
N SER A 25 -8.31 -11.69 4.97
CA SER A 25 -9.36 -10.96 5.70
C SER A 25 -8.90 -9.66 6.37
N TYR A 26 -7.59 -9.51 6.61
CA TYR A 26 -6.99 -8.32 7.22
C TYR A 26 -6.60 -7.25 6.18
N PHE A 27 -6.70 -7.56 4.89
CA PHE A 27 -6.33 -6.65 3.81
C PHE A 27 -7.54 -6.16 3.05
N ILE A 28 -7.50 -4.90 2.67
CA ILE A 28 -8.50 -4.27 1.81
C ILE A 28 -7.88 -4.06 0.44
N HIS A 29 -8.48 -4.62 -0.60
CA HIS A 29 -8.05 -4.33 -1.96
C HIS A 29 -8.53 -2.94 -2.39
N LYS A 30 -7.59 -2.08 -2.77
CA LYS A 30 -7.86 -0.72 -3.22
C LYS A 30 -7.27 -0.51 -4.61
N LYS A 31 -8.11 -0.08 -5.55
CA LYS A 31 -7.69 0.35 -6.89
C LYS A 31 -7.74 1.87 -6.95
N LEU A 32 -6.65 2.48 -7.39
CA LEU A 32 -6.52 3.92 -7.57
C LEU A 32 -6.41 4.26 -9.06
N SER A 33 -7.08 5.33 -9.46
CA SER A 33 -6.90 5.92 -10.79
C SER A 33 -5.66 6.80 -10.84
N LYS A 34 -5.19 7.13 -12.05
CA LYS A 34 -4.04 8.03 -12.22
C LYS A 34 -4.35 9.38 -11.56
N LYS A 35 -3.42 9.90 -10.75
CA LYS A 35 -3.53 11.14 -9.94
C LYS A 35 -4.53 11.07 -8.78
N GLU A 36 -5.01 9.89 -8.41
CA GLU A 36 -5.80 9.72 -7.20
C GLU A 36 -4.88 9.61 -5.97
N PHE A 37 -5.30 10.22 -4.86
CA PHE A 37 -4.53 10.22 -3.61
C PHE A 37 -4.84 8.98 -2.78
N LEU A 38 -3.79 8.26 -2.37
CA LEU A 38 -3.90 7.22 -1.34
C LEU A 38 -4.12 7.84 0.05
N LEU A 39 -3.33 8.87 0.37
CA LEU A 39 -3.36 9.64 1.60
C LEU A 39 -3.15 11.11 1.24
N LYS A 40 -3.86 12.01 1.92
CA LYS A 40 -3.71 13.46 1.75
C LYS A 40 -3.07 14.06 2.99
N ASP A 41 -2.39 15.18 2.80
CA ASP A 41 -1.88 15.96 3.92
C ASP A 41 -3.01 16.36 4.89
N GLY A 42 -2.69 16.43 6.17
CA GLY A 42 -3.65 16.65 7.26
C GLY A 42 -4.58 15.45 7.57
N ASN A 43 -4.46 14.32 6.87
CA ASN A 43 -5.21 13.11 7.22
C ASN A 43 -4.33 12.10 7.97
N VAL A 44 -4.91 11.45 8.99
CA VAL A 44 -4.22 10.40 9.75
C VAL A 44 -3.99 9.19 8.84
N CYS A 45 -2.74 8.72 8.77
CA CYS A 45 -2.39 7.48 8.08
C CYS A 45 -2.88 6.28 8.90
N GLN A 46 -3.95 5.64 8.45
CA GLN A 46 -4.58 4.51 9.17
C GLN A 46 -4.12 3.13 8.67
N TYR A 47 -3.51 3.06 7.48
CA TYR A 47 -3.22 1.80 6.80
C TYR A 47 -1.77 1.74 6.35
N LEU A 48 -1.12 0.61 6.62
CA LEU A 48 0.10 0.23 5.90
C LEU A 48 -0.31 -0.36 4.54
N THR A 49 0.28 0.15 3.46
CA THR A 49 -0.13 -0.21 2.10
C THR A 49 0.95 -1.00 1.38
N PHE A 50 0.53 -2.08 0.70
CA PHE A 50 1.38 -2.86 -0.20
C PHE A 50 0.96 -2.60 -1.66
N VAL A 51 1.92 -2.24 -2.52
CA VAL A 51 1.64 -1.98 -3.94
C VAL A 51 1.77 -3.29 -4.72
N SER A 52 0.63 -3.91 -5.04
CA SER A 52 0.60 -5.14 -5.85
C SER A 52 0.84 -4.90 -7.35
N ARG A 53 0.51 -3.69 -7.85
CA ARG A 53 0.73 -3.28 -9.23
C ARG A 53 0.70 -1.76 -9.36
N GLY A 54 1.58 -1.20 -10.19
CA GLY A 54 1.65 0.23 -10.48
C GLY A 54 2.73 0.93 -9.66
N ILE A 55 2.55 2.24 -9.44
CA ILE A 55 3.50 3.06 -8.71
C ILE A 55 2.77 4.11 -7.88
N LEU A 56 3.27 4.35 -6.67
CA LEU A 56 2.87 5.46 -5.81
C LEU A 56 4.05 6.41 -5.66
N LYS A 57 3.74 7.68 -5.47
CA LYS A 57 4.72 8.73 -5.19
C LYS A 57 4.29 9.43 -3.91
N ALA A 58 5.18 9.45 -2.92
CA ALA A 58 5.03 10.32 -1.76
C ALA A 58 5.69 11.66 -2.06
N TYR A 59 5.05 12.75 -1.65
CA TYR A 59 5.60 14.10 -1.72
C TYR A 59 5.00 14.93 -0.61
N PHE A 60 5.69 16.00 -0.24
CA PHE A 60 5.27 16.94 0.79
C PHE A 60 5.42 18.35 0.23
N SER A 61 4.47 19.22 0.51
CA SER A 61 4.58 20.62 0.14
C SER A 61 5.41 21.35 1.20
N ASP A 62 6.40 22.13 0.77
CA ASP A 62 7.09 23.06 1.68
C ASP A 62 6.23 24.29 1.99
N GLU A 63 6.68 25.14 2.91
CA GLU A 63 5.98 26.38 3.31
C GLU A 63 5.79 27.38 2.15
N LYS A 64 6.47 27.17 1.01
CA LYS A 64 6.38 27.99 -0.20
C LYS A 64 5.50 27.33 -1.29
N GLY A 65 4.92 26.17 -1.01
CA GLY A 65 4.05 25.44 -1.93
C GLY A 65 4.78 24.65 -3.01
N HIS A 66 6.10 24.44 -2.89
CA HIS A 66 6.83 23.56 -3.79
C HIS A 66 6.78 22.11 -3.31
N ASP A 67 6.48 21.21 -4.23
CA ASP A 67 6.49 19.76 -3.96
C ASP A 67 7.93 19.27 -3.79
N ARG A 68 8.22 18.73 -2.61
CA ARG A 68 9.46 18.00 -2.34
C ARG A 68 9.19 16.50 -2.39
N ILE A 69 10.03 15.81 -3.16
CA ILE A 69 10.05 14.36 -3.27
C ILE A 69 11.19 13.89 -2.38
N ASN A 70 10.91 12.95 -1.47
CA ASN A 70 11.97 12.26 -0.71
C ASN A 70 12.70 11.24 -1.59
#